data_AF-A0A8T4M5Q2-F1
#
_entry.id   AF-A0A8T4M5Q2-F1
#
_cell.length_a   1.000
_cell.length_b   1.000
_cell.length_c   1.000
_cell.angle_alpha   90.00
_cell.angle_beta   90.00
_cell.angle_gamma   90.00
#
_symmetry.space_group_name_H-M   'P 1'
#
loop_
_entity.id
_entity.type
_entity.pdbx_description
1 polymer ?
#
loop_
_entity_poly.entity_id
_entity_poly.type
_entity_poly.pdbx_seq_one_letter_code
_entity_poly.pdbx_strand_id
1 'polypeptide(L)'
;MVIEKLELKFTKYEIARILGARSLQLAMDAPILLKLTKEEEEELNYDTLKIAEKELEAGVLPITVKRPLPKKSEKIVKKLSEKEIKEKLEKQAEEEKKQMEEEKEGVKNEEKEEKEITEEGEIMEIANPEDEAFSESESESEEEIV
;
A
#
# COMPACT_ATOMS: atom_id res chain seq x y z
N MET A 1 -16.89 29.31 0.82
CA MET A 1 -16.59 28.33 -0.27
C MET A 1 -17.89 27.73 -0.76
N VAL A 2 -17.99 27.40 -2.05
CA VAL A 2 -19.29 27.03 -2.65
C VAL A 2 -19.85 25.70 -2.09
N ILE A 3 -18.96 24.85 -1.59
CA ILE A 3 -19.26 23.57 -0.94
C ILE A 3 -19.96 23.76 0.43
N GLU A 4 -19.67 24.83 1.18
CA GLU A 4 -20.19 25.03 2.55
C GLU A 4 -21.72 25.12 2.63
N LYS A 5 -22.36 25.61 1.56
CA LYS A 5 -23.82 25.71 1.48
C LYS A 5 -24.50 24.36 1.22
N LEU A 6 -23.80 23.44 0.56
CA LEU A 6 -24.31 22.11 0.18
C LEU A 6 -24.17 21.10 1.32
N GLU A 7 -23.15 21.24 2.17
CA GLU A 7 -22.91 20.38 3.33
C GLU A 7 -24.02 20.44 4.39
N LEU A 8 -24.85 21.49 4.38
CA LEU A 8 -26.05 21.57 5.22
C LEU A 8 -27.16 20.58 4.79
N LYS A 9 -27.18 20.16 3.52
CA LYS A 9 -28.24 19.29 2.95
C LYS A 9 -27.76 17.87 2.66
N PHE A 10 -26.52 17.74 2.20
CA PHE A 10 -25.94 16.48 1.75
C PHE A 10 -24.67 16.16 2.53
N THR A 11 -24.42 14.87 2.75
CA THR A 11 -23.14 14.43 3.30
C THR A 11 -22.04 14.54 2.24
N LYS A 12 -20.77 14.62 2.65
CA LYS A 12 -19.62 14.61 1.73
C LYS A 12 -19.63 13.42 0.74
N TYR A 13 -20.15 12.27 1.17
CA TYR A 13 -20.27 11.08 0.33
C TYR A 13 -21.37 11.22 -0.73
N GLU A 14 -22.48 11.84 -0.37
CA GLU A 14 -23.58 12.10 -1.27
C GLU A 14 -23.19 13.14 -2.32
N ILE A 15 -22.53 14.22 -1.90
CA ILE A 15 -22.01 15.25 -2.81
C ILE A 15 -21.04 14.63 -3.81
N ALA A 16 -20.03 13.89 -3.34
CA ALA A 16 -19.07 13.22 -4.21
C ALA A 16 -19.76 12.24 -5.19
N ARG A 17 -20.77 11.50 -4.73
CA ARG A 17 -21.51 10.55 -5.58
C ARG A 17 -22.38 11.24 -6.61
N ILE A 18 -23.03 12.35 -6.25
CA ILE A 18 -23.86 13.14 -7.17
C ILE A 18 -22.99 13.76 -8.26
N LEU A 19 -21.89 14.41 -7.88
CA LEU A 19 -20.93 14.99 -8.82
C LEU A 19 -20.38 13.92 -9.76
N GLY A 20 -19.87 12.81 -9.23
CA GLY A 20 -19.32 11.74 -10.06
C GLY A 20 -20.35 11.13 -11.03
N ALA A 21 -21.59 10.91 -10.57
CA ALA A 21 -22.65 10.41 -11.44
C ALA A 21 -23.03 11.41 -12.52
N ARG A 22 -23.10 12.71 -12.19
CA ARG A 22 -23.48 13.75 -13.14
C ARG A 22 -22.36 14.05 -14.15
N SER A 23 -21.12 14.15 -13.71
CA SER A 23 -19.97 14.31 -14.62
C SER A 23 -19.87 13.16 -15.61
N LEU A 24 -20.15 11.92 -15.17
CA LEU A 24 -20.22 10.78 -16.08
C LEU A 24 -21.34 10.94 -17.13
N GLN A 25 -22.51 11.43 -16.75
CA GLN A 25 -23.59 11.69 -17.72
C GLN A 25 -23.16 12.74 -18.76
N LEU A 26 -22.54 13.83 -18.32
CA LEU A 26 -22.04 14.89 -19.22
C LEU A 26 -20.94 14.37 -20.15
N ALA A 27 -20.07 13.49 -19.67
CA ALA A 27 -19.07 12.82 -20.50
C ALA A 27 -19.68 11.88 -21.55
N MET A 28 -20.94 11.46 -21.35
CA MET A 28 -21.74 10.67 -22.29
C MET A 28 -22.70 11.56 -23.11
N ASP A 29 -22.34 12.82 -23.34
CA ASP A 29 -23.11 13.81 -24.10
C ASP A 29 -24.55 14.04 -23.59
N ALA A 30 -24.79 13.83 -22.29
CA ALA A 30 -26.06 14.19 -21.69
C ALA A 30 -26.27 15.72 -21.72
N PRO A 31 -27.52 16.19 -21.87
CA PRO A 31 -27.79 17.62 -21.96
C PRO A 31 -27.47 18.34 -20.64
N ILE A 32 -26.85 19.51 -20.77
CA ILE A 32 -26.64 20.48 -19.69
C ILE A 32 -27.99 21.15 -19.39
N LEU A 33 -28.40 21.14 -18.12
CA LEU A 33 -29.68 21.69 -17.64
C LEU A 33 -29.57 23.17 -17.28
N LEU A 34 -28.36 23.65 -17.00
CA LEU A 34 -28.09 25.06 -16.75
C LEU A 34 -27.93 25.82 -18.08
N LYS A 35 -28.47 27.04 -18.15
CA LYS A 35 -28.15 27.96 -19.25
C LYS A 35 -26.80 28.61 -18.95
N LEU A 36 -25.75 28.10 -19.55
CA LEU A 36 -24.43 28.73 -19.53
C LEU A 36 -24.39 29.85 -20.57
N THR A 37 -23.74 30.96 -20.23
CA THR A 37 -23.37 31.98 -21.22
C THR A 37 -22.14 31.53 -22.00
N LYS A 38 -21.91 32.07 -23.21
CA LYS A 38 -20.75 31.70 -24.04
C LYS A 38 -19.40 31.91 -23.33
N GLU A 39 -19.32 32.97 -22.53
CA GLU A 39 -18.13 33.30 -21.74
C GLU A 39 -17.85 32.21 -20.69
N GLU A 40 -18.90 31.68 -20.06
CA GLU A 40 -18.76 30.60 -19.08
C GLU A 40 -18.45 29.25 -19.75
N GLU A 41 -18.99 28.97 -20.93
CA GLU A 41 -18.66 27.77 -21.70
C GLU A 41 -17.18 27.74 -22.09
N GLU A 42 -16.65 28.89 -22.53
CA GLU A 42 -15.23 29.05 -22.88
C GLU A 42 -14.32 28.95 -21.65
N GLU A 43 -14.71 29.55 -20.52
CA GLU A 43 -13.93 29.50 -19.27
C GLU A 43 -13.90 28.09 -18.64
N LEU A 44 -15.00 27.34 -18.76
CA LEU A 44 -15.10 25.98 -18.24
C LEU A 44 -14.33 24.97 -19.07
N ASN A 45 -13.95 25.30 -20.32
CA ASN A 45 -13.27 24.42 -21.27
C ASN A 45 -13.93 23.02 -21.35
N TYR A 46 -15.27 22.98 -21.26
CA TYR A 46 -16.07 21.76 -21.27
C TYR A 46 -15.71 20.73 -20.18
N ASP A 47 -15.14 21.17 -19.06
CA ASP A 47 -14.86 20.30 -17.93
C ASP A 47 -16.16 19.80 -17.28
N THR A 48 -16.46 18.52 -17.50
CA THR A 48 -17.65 17.83 -16.98
C THR A 48 -17.77 17.88 -15.46
N LEU A 49 -16.65 17.99 -14.72
CA LEU A 49 -16.69 18.09 -13.26
C LEU A 49 -17.22 19.46 -12.83
N LYS A 50 -16.65 20.53 -13.38
CA LYS A 50 -17.03 21.91 -13.05
C LYS A 50 -18.46 22.22 -13.50
N ILE A 51 -18.90 21.68 -14.63
CA ILE A 51 -20.29 21.83 -15.08
C ILE A 51 -21.25 21.14 -14.09
N ALA A 52 -20.92 19.93 -13.63
CA ALA A 52 -21.72 19.23 -12.64
C ALA A 52 -21.77 19.97 -11.29
N GLU A 53 -20.67 20.61 -10.87
CA GLU A 53 -20.63 21.48 -9.69
C GLU A 53 -21.60 22.65 -9.83
N LYS A 54 -21.52 23.42 -10.92
CA LYS A 54 -22.44 24.54 -11.18
C LYS A 54 -23.92 24.10 -11.20
N GLU A 55 -24.23 22.95 -11.80
CA GLU A 55 -25.60 22.43 -11.83
C GLU A 55 -26.10 21.99 -10.45
N LEU A 56 -25.23 21.38 -9.64
CA LEU A 56 -25.55 20.99 -8.27
C LEU A 56 -25.81 22.23 -7.39
N GLU A 57 -25.01 23.28 -7.55
CA GLU A 57 -25.15 24.55 -6.84
C GLU A 57 -26.44 25.28 -7.21
N ALA A 58 -26.80 25.26 -8.50
CA ALA A 58 -28.06 25.81 -8.99
C ALA A 58 -29.28 24.98 -8.56
N GLY A 59 -29.08 23.76 -8.04
CA GLY A 59 -30.15 22.88 -7.58
C GLY A 59 -31.06 22.36 -8.70
N VAL A 60 -30.58 22.34 -9.94
CA VAL A 60 -31.35 21.93 -11.13
C VAL A 60 -31.31 20.43 -11.40
N LEU A 61 -30.43 19.69 -10.71
CA LEU A 61 -30.24 18.26 -10.93
C LEU A 61 -31.46 17.45 -10.45
N PRO A 62 -32.07 16.62 -11.32
CA PRO A 62 -33.20 15.77 -10.97
C PRO A 62 -32.73 14.47 -10.27
N ILE A 63 -31.89 14.59 -9.24
CA ILE A 63 -31.30 13.47 -8.50
C ILE A 63 -31.83 13.49 -7.07
N THR A 64 -32.39 12.36 -6.62
CA THR A 64 -32.85 12.18 -5.24
C THR A 64 -31.98 11.16 -4.52
N VAL A 65 -31.47 11.52 -3.35
CA VAL A 65 -30.69 10.62 -2.51
C VAL A 65 -31.60 9.79 -1.62
N LYS A 66 -31.53 8.47 -1.77
CA LYS A 66 -32.21 7.53 -0.88
C LYS A 66 -31.28 7.18 0.29
N ARG A 67 -31.76 7.41 1.53
CA ARG A 67 -31.03 7.11 2.78
C ARG A 67 -31.67 5.92 3.50
N PRO A 68 -31.42 4.67 3.07
CA PRO A 68 -31.97 3.51 3.75
C PRO A 68 -31.33 3.34 5.14
N LEU A 69 -32.17 3.18 6.16
CA LEU A 69 -31.70 2.77 7.48
C LEU A 69 -31.28 1.29 7.44
N PRO A 70 -30.31 0.88 8.28
CA PRO A 70 -29.94 -0.52 8.40
C PRO A 70 -31.18 -1.33 8.80
N LYS A 71 -31.56 -2.30 7.96
CA LYS A 71 -32.60 -3.27 8.28
C LYS A 71 -31.96 -4.49 8.92
N LYS A 72 -32.57 -5.02 9.97
CA LYS A 72 -32.17 -6.29 10.55
C LYS A 72 -32.35 -7.36 9.47
N SER A 73 -31.25 -7.94 9.01
CA SER A 73 -31.33 -9.10 8.13
C SER A 73 -31.71 -10.31 8.98
N GLU A 74 -32.75 -11.05 8.59
CA GLU A 74 -33.13 -12.33 9.22
C GLU A 74 -32.12 -13.44 8.96
N LYS A 75 -31.00 -13.13 8.30
CA LYS A 75 -29.91 -14.06 8.13
C LYS A 75 -29.43 -14.45 9.52
N ILE A 76 -29.76 -15.67 9.92
CA ILE A 76 -29.14 -16.34 11.06
C ILE A 76 -27.67 -16.42 10.71
N VAL A 77 -26.89 -15.43 11.16
CA VAL A 77 -25.45 -15.54 11.16
C VAL A 77 -25.19 -16.77 12.02
N LYS A 78 -24.72 -17.87 11.40
CA LYS A 78 -24.21 -19.01 12.16
C LYS A 78 -23.10 -18.44 13.03
N LYS A 79 -23.41 -18.13 14.29
CA LYS A 79 -22.36 -17.93 15.29
C LYS A 79 -21.60 -19.25 15.25
N LEU A 80 -20.31 -19.18 14.90
CA LEU A 80 -19.42 -20.32 15.02
C LEU A 80 -19.64 -20.88 16.42
N SER A 81 -19.89 -22.19 16.49
CA SER A 81 -20.03 -22.85 17.78
C SER A 81 -18.74 -22.58 18.58
N GLU A 82 -18.85 -22.48 19.91
CA GLU A 82 -17.70 -22.21 20.79
C GLU A 82 -16.53 -23.18 20.53
N LYS A 83 -16.85 -24.39 20.08
CA LYS A 83 -15.89 -25.42 19.65
C LYS A 83 -15.09 -25.02 18.41
N GLU A 84 -15.75 -24.50 17.37
CA GLU A 84 -15.09 -24.07 16.12
C GLU A 84 -14.22 -22.83 16.34
N ILE A 85 -14.59 -21.96 17.29
CA ILE A 85 -13.77 -20.79 17.67
C ILE A 85 -12.51 -21.26 18.41
N LYS A 86 -12.67 -22.19 19.35
CA LYS A 86 -11.54 -22.73 20.13
C LYS A 86 -10.56 -23.49 19.24
N GLU A 87 -11.07 -24.32 18.32
CA GLU A 87 -10.22 -25.07 17.37
C GLU A 87 -9.43 -24.15 16.44
N LYS A 88 -10.03 -23.04 15.97
CA LYS A 88 -9.31 -22.05 15.16
C LYS A 88 -8.24 -21.30 15.93
N LEU A 89 -8.52 -20.92 17.18
CA LEU A 89 -7.54 -20.25 18.05
C LEU A 89 -6.36 -21.17 18.40
N GLU A 90 -6.63 -22.44 18.67
CA GLU A 90 -5.58 -23.44 18.95
C GLU A 90 -4.69 -23.67 17.72
N LYS A 91 -5.28 -23.78 16.52
CA LYS A 91 -4.51 -23.89 15.25
C LYS A 91 -3.66 -22.65 14.97
N GLN A 92 -4.19 -21.45 15.17
CA GLN A 92 -3.43 -20.22 15.00
C GLN A 92 -2.25 -20.13 15.98
N ALA A 93 -2.46 -20.49 17.25
CA ALA A 93 -1.40 -20.50 18.25
C ALA A 93 -0.31 -21.55 17.96
N GLU A 94 -0.67 -22.68 17.35
CA GLU A 94 0.28 -23.73 16.94
C GLU A 94 1.09 -23.30 15.71
N GLU A 95 0.46 -22.66 14.72
CA GLU A 95 1.13 -22.06 13.56
C GLU A 95 2.09 -20.94 13.96
N GLU A 96 1.68 -20.03 14.85
CA GLU A 96 2.53 -18.95 15.36
C GLU A 96 3.72 -19.49 16.16
N LYS A 97 3.52 -20.51 17.00
CA LYS A 97 4.63 -21.16 17.72
C LYS A 97 5.63 -21.79 16.78
N LYS A 98 5.14 -22.48 15.75
CA LYS A 98 6.00 -23.14 14.76
C LYS A 98 6.83 -22.13 13.97
N GLN A 99 6.23 -21.02 13.55
CA GLN A 99 6.94 -19.91 12.90
C GLN A 99 7.99 -19.30 13.83
N MET A 100 7.66 -19.06 15.11
CA MET A 100 8.63 -18.53 16.08
C MET A 100 9.78 -19.51 16.37
N GLU A 101 9.55 -20.82 16.33
CA GLU A 101 10.60 -21.83 16.49
C GLU A 101 11.52 -21.88 15.27
N GLU A 102 10.96 -21.86 14.07
CA GLU A 102 11.70 -21.80 12.81
C GLU A 102 12.56 -20.52 12.72
N GLU A 103 12.01 -19.35 13.09
CA GLU A 103 12.76 -18.09 13.15
C GLU A 103 13.89 -18.14 14.19
N LYS A 104 13.64 -18.68 15.39
CA LYS A 104 14.68 -18.82 16.43
C LYS A 104 15.79 -19.79 16.03
N GLU A 105 15.46 -20.84 15.29
CA GLU A 105 16.44 -21.80 14.78
C GLU A 105 17.29 -21.16 13.66
N GLY A 106 16.67 -20.36 12.78
CA GLY A 106 17.37 -19.54 11.79
C GLY A 106 18.37 -18.57 12.42
N VAL A 107 17.93 -17.75 13.39
CA VAL A 107 18.80 -16.79 14.09
C VAL A 107 19.95 -17.47 14.83
N LYS A 108 19.71 -18.64 15.45
CA LYS A 108 20.77 -19.40 16.12
C LYS A 108 21.82 -19.98 15.17
N ASN A 109 21.44 -20.30 13.93
CA ASN A 109 22.38 -20.78 12.93
C ASN A 109 23.22 -19.62 12.39
N GLU A 110 22.60 -18.46 12.13
CA GLU A 110 23.32 -17.23 11.77
C GLU A 110 24.33 -16.81 12.86
N GLU A 111 23.93 -16.80 14.14
CA GLU A 111 24.83 -16.49 15.26
C GLU A 111 25.99 -17.49 15.42
N LYS A 112 25.84 -18.75 14.97
CA LYS A 112 26.92 -19.74 15.00
C LYS A 112 27.88 -19.53 13.84
N GLU A 113 27.37 -19.29 12.64
CA GLU A 113 28.19 -18.96 11.47
C GLU A 113 28.99 -17.68 11.71
N GLU A 114 28.39 -16.62 12.28
CA GLU A 114 29.13 -15.41 12.65
C GLU A 114 30.25 -15.67 13.66
N LYS A 115 30.00 -16.52 14.67
CA LYS A 115 31.03 -16.89 15.66
C LYS A 115 32.18 -17.68 15.04
N GLU A 116 31.87 -18.67 14.20
CA GLU A 116 32.88 -19.43 13.45
C GLU A 116 33.72 -18.51 12.55
N ILE A 117 33.10 -17.53 11.86
CA ILE A 117 33.82 -16.55 11.04
C ILE A 117 34.72 -15.65 11.90
N THR A 118 34.27 -15.23 13.09
CA THR A 118 35.11 -14.40 13.99
C THR A 118 36.27 -15.18 14.60
N GLU A 119 36.04 -16.44 15.00
CA GLU A 119 37.09 -17.33 15.53
C GLU A 119 38.12 -17.67 14.44
N GLU A 120 37.69 -17.92 13.20
CA GLU A 120 38.58 -18.07 12.04
C GLU A 120 39.27 -16.75 11.63
N GLY A 121 38.71 -15.60 11.99
CA GLY A 121 39.27 -14.27 11.72
C GLY A 121 40.45 -13.87 12.63
N GLU A 122 40.65 -14.55 13.77
CA GLU A 122 41.75 -14.28 14.71
C GLU A 122 43.15 -14.58 14.14
N ILE A 123 43.23 -15.28 12.99
CA ILE A 123 44.52 -15.64 12.35
C ILE A 123 45.29 -14.39 11.87
N MET A 124 44.59 -13.27 11.62
CA MET A 124 45.23 -12.02 11.20
C MET A 124 46.00 -11.29 12.32
N GLU A 125 45.77 -11.64 13.59
CA GLU A 125 46.40 -10.97 14.75
C GLU A 125 47.80 -11.55 15.08
N ILE A 126 48.17 -12.69 14.49
CA ILE A 126 49.44 -13.42 14.75
C ILE A 126 50.60 -12.97 13.82
N ALA A 127 50.34 -12.22 12.75
CA ALA A 127 51.39 -11.79 11.83
C ALA A 127 52.15 -10.56 12.36
N ASN A 128 53.21 -10.80 13.14
CA ASN A 128 54.15 -9.76 13.55
C ASN A 128 55.10 -9.46 12.37
N PRO A 129 55.22 -8.20 11.88
CA PRO A 129 56.01 -7.86 10.69
C PRO A 129 57.53 -8.07 10.81
N GLU A 130 58.00 -8.62 11.93
CA GLU A 130 59.42 -8.96 12.16
C GLU A 130 59.80 -10.38 11.70
N ASP A 131 58.82 -11.25 11.36
CA ASP A 131 59.08 -12.64 10.92
C ASP A 131 59.50 -12.77 9.44
N GLU A 132 59.54 -11.68 8.65
CA GLU A 132 60.07 -11.67 7.27
C GLU A 132 61.52 -11.14 7.17
N ALA A 133 62.45 -11.76 7.90
CA ALA A 133 63.88 -11.51 7.75
C ALA A 133 64.59 -12.62 6.93
N PHE A 134 64.82 -12.31 5.65
CA PHE A 134 65.98 -12.66 4.83
C PHE A 134 66.36 -14.15 4.58
N SER A 135 66.26 -14.57 3.31
CA SER A 135 67.29 -15.41 2.67
C SER A 135 67.55 -14.93 1.23
N GLU A 136 68.81 -14.60 0.96
CA GLU A 136 69.36 -13.93 -0.21
C GLU A 136 69.34 -14.74 -1.53
N SER A 137 68.99 -14.02 -2.59
CA SER A 137 69.55 -13.94 -3.96
C SER A 137 70.10 -15.16 -4.73
N GLU A 138 69.66 -15.20 -5.99
CA GLU A 138 70.38 -15.50 -7.25
C GLU A 138 70.43 -16.95 -7.80
N SER A 139 69.77 -17.15 -8.94
CA SER A 139 70.48 -17.51 -10.18
C SER A 139 69.63 -17.23 -11.43
N GLU A 140 70.32 -16.76 -12.45
CA GLU A 140 69.89 -16.17 -13.71
C GLU A 140 69.49 -17.20 -14.78
N SER A 141 68.71 -16.72 -15.78
CA SER A 141 68.73 -17.11 -17.22
C SER A 141 68.22 -18.53 -17.59
N GLU A 142 67.49 -18.82 -18.67
CA GLU A 142 67.37 -18.24 -20.02
C GLU A 142 65.95 -18.53 -20.62
N GLU A 143 65.47 -17.60 -21.45
CA GLU A 143 64.79 -17.74 -22.79
C GLU A 143 63.71 -18.83 -23.02
N GLU A 144 62.65 -18.72 -23.83
CA GLU A 144 62.00 -17.78 -24.78
C GLU A 144 60.75 -18.59 -25.27
N ILE A 145 59.70 -17.96 -25.83
CA ILE A 145 58.84 -18.44 -26.96
C ILE A 145 57.45 -17.76 -26.97
N VAL A 146 57.26 -16.98 -28.06
CA VAL A 146 56.11 -16.26 -28.67
C VAL A 146 55.61 -14.96 -28.03
#